data_AF-A0A6L6CAS5-F1
#
_entry.id   AF-A0A6L6CAS5-F1
#
_cell.length_a   1.000
_cell.length_b   1.000
_cell.length_c   1.000
_cell.angle_alpha   90.00
_cell.angle_beta   90.00
_cell.angle_gamma   90.00
#
_symmetry.space_group_name_H-M   'P 1'
#
loop_
_entity.id
_entity.type
_entity.pdbx_description
1 polymer ?
#
loop_
_entity_poly.entity_id
_entity_poly.type
_entity_poly.pdbx_seq_one_letter_code
_entity_poly.pdbx_strand_id
1 'polypeptide(L)'
;MLCPFCRHDDSRVVDSRPAEDGTQIRRRRECPQCGQRFSTQEVAVLSIIKRSGATEPFSREKVLVGVRKACQGRPVNEDDLVLLAQRVEEALRGTGQAEIEAQEVGMAILAPLRELDEVAYLRYASVYRNFASLEDFEGEIALLRALPSNVQTADTPRADASREKISTSTAPSNK
;
A
#
# COMPACT_ATOMS: atom_id res chain seq x y z
N MET A 1 26.34 10.50 -16.48
CA MET A 1 26.67 9.15 -15.91
C MET A 1 27.92 8.68 -16.61
N LEU A 2 28.89 8.14 -15.87
CA LEU A 2 30.19 7.76 -16.41
C LEU A 2 30.09 6.61 -17.43
N CYS A 3 30.68 6.79 -18.62
CA CYS A 3 30.78 5.75 -19.65
C CYS A 3 31.74 4.63 -19.21
N PRO A 4 31.32 3.36 -19.21
CA PRO A 4 32.17 2.25 -18.75
C PRO A 4 33.37 1.96 -19.67
N PHE A 5 33.35 2.44 -20.92
CA PHE A 5 34.37 2.15 -21.92
C PHE A 5 35.48 3.22 -21.98
N CYS A 6 35.11 4.50 -21.97
CA CYS A 6 36.07 5.62 -22.11
C CYS A 6 36.09 6.57 -20.91
N ARG A 7 35.27 6.32 -19.88
CA ARG A 7 35.14 7.15 -18.66
C ARG A 7 34.74 8.60 -18.91
N HIS A 8 34.15 8.91 -20.05
CA HIS A 8 33.47 10.20 -20.26
C HIS A 8 32.31 10.33 -19.27
N ASP A 9 32.09 11.50 -18.70
CA ASP A 9 31.11 11.77 -17.64
C ASP A 9 29.66 11.91 -18.15
N ASP A 10 29.49 12.04 -19.46
CA ASP A 10 28.19 12.20 -20.10
C ASP A 10 27.74 10.98 -20.95
N SER A 11 26.42 10.84 -21.07
CA SER A 11 25.76 9.76 -21.80
C SER A 11 24.34 10.15 -22.18
N ARG A 12 23.91 9.86 -23.41
CA ARG A 12 22.54 10.10 -23.89
C ARG A 12 21.66 8.87 -23.68
N VAL A 13 20.44 9.06 -23.16
CA VAL A 13 19.43 7.98 -23.08
C VAL A 13 18.80 7.77 -24.46
N VAL A 14 18.82 6.53 -24.93
CA VAL A 14 18.28 6.11 -26.25
C VAL A 14 16.96 5.39 -26.09
N ASP A 15 16.85 4.55 -25.06
CA ASP A 15 15.67 3.74 -24.78
C ASP A 15 15.51 3.59 -23.26
N SER A 16 14.28 3.57 -22.77
CA SER A 16 13.96 3.47 -21.34
C SER A 16 12.78 2.55 -21.16
N ARG A 17 12.95 1.48 -20.39
CA ARG A 17 11.90 0.48 -20.14
C ARG A 17 11.82 0.14 -18.66
N PRO A 18 10.62 -0.08 -18.10
CA PRO A 18 10.48 -0.70 -16.80
C PRO A 18 11.03 -2.13 -16.81
N ALA A 19 11.59 -2.56 -15.68
CA ALA A 19 12.11 -3.90 -15.40
C ALA A 19 11.75 -4.27 -13.94
N GLU A 20 11.82 -5.56 -13.60
CA GLU A 20 11.44 -6.09 -12.27
C GLU A 20 10.09 -5.55 -11.78
N ASP A 21 9.03 -5.82 -12.54
CA ASP A 21 7.65 -5.43 -12.21
C ASP A 21 7.48 -3.94 -11.90
N GLY A 22 8.24 -3.07 -12.57
CA GLY A 22 8.14 -1.62 -12.40
C GLY A 22 8.86 -1.08 -11.16
N THR A 23 9.72 -1.87 -10.52
CA THR A 23 10.61 -1.41 -9.44
C THR A 23 11.94 -0.86 -9.97
N GLN A 24 12.34 -1.25 -11.18
CA GLN A 24 13.54 -0.75 -11.85
C GLN A 24 13.22 -0.15 -13.22
N ILE A 25 14.05 0.80 -13.65
CA ILE A 25 14.08 1.32 -15.01
C ILE A 25 15.41 0.91 -15.62
N ARG A 26 15.36 0.10 -16.67
CA ARG A 26 16.52 -0.20 -17.49
C ARG A 26 16.60 0.83 -18.62
N ARG A 27 17.66 1.64 -18.60
CA ARG A 27 17.94 2.62 -19.67
C ARG A 27 19.08 2.13 -20.55
N ARG A 28 18.88 2.17 -21.87
CA ARG A 28 19.95 2.03 -22.85
C ARG A 28 20.54 3.41 -23.13
N ARG A 29 21.84 3.55 -22.90
CA ARG A 29 22.59 4.79 -23.06
C ARG A 29 23.62 4.66 -24.17
N GLU A 30 23.94 5.78 -24.81
CA GLU A 30 24.98 5.92 -25.82
C GLU A 30 25.97 7.01 -25.40
N CYS A 31 27.26 6.72 -25.47
CA CYS A 31 28.29 7.70 -25.14
C CYS A 31 28.58 8.62 -26.35
N PRO A 32 28.48 9.95 -26.19
CA PRO A 32 28.75 10.88 -27.30
C PRO A 32 30.23 10.89 -27.73
N GLN A 33 31.16 10.52 -26.84
CA GLN A 33 32.60 10.54 -27.13
C GLN A 33 33.08 9.30 -27.92
N CYS A 34 32.65 8.09 -27.53
CA CYS A 34 33.14 6.84 -28.12
C CYS A 34 32.08 6.06 -28.92
N GLY A 35 30.83 6.52 -28.95
CA GLY A 35 29.72 5.88 -29.66
C GLY A 35 29.24 4.55 -29.07
N GLN A 36 29.88 4.04 -28.02
CA GLN A 36 29.50 2.78 -27.40
C GLN A 36 28.17 2.87 -26.66
N ARG A 37 27.39 1.78 -26.73
CA ARG A 37 26.09 1.65 -26.05
C ARG A 37 26.22 0.76 -24.82
N PHE A 38 25.58 1.15 -23.72
CA PHE A 38 25.54 0.38 -22.48
C PHE A 38 24.16 0.47 -21.81
N SER A 39 23.88 -0.40 -20.85
CA SER A 39 22.64 -0.36 -20.06
C SER A 39 22.93 0.07 -18.62
N THR A 40 22.01 0.84 -18.04
CA THR A 40 22.01 1.18 -16.62
C THR A 40 20.68 0.78 -16.01
N GLN A 41 20.70 0.39 -14.74
CA GLN A 41 19.52 0.13 -13.94
C GLN A 41 19.37 1.25 -12.91
N GLU A 42 18.20 1.85 -12.87
CA GLU A 42 17.82 2.90 -11.92
C GLU A 42 16.58 2.44 -11.16
N VAL A 43 16.39 2.89 -9.92
CA VAL A 43 15.17 2.59 -9.16
C VAL A 43 14.00 3.39 -9.77
N ALA A 44 12.91 2.71 -10.09
CA ALA A 44 11.70 3.33 -10.60
C ALA A 44 10.96 4.06 -9.46
N VAL A 45 10.80 5.37 -9.58
CA VAL A 45 9.97 6.16 -8.68
C VAL A 45 8.52 6.03 -9.14
N LEU A 46 7.69 5.44 -8.30
CA LEU A 46 6.23 5.44 -8.48
C LEU A 46 5.69 6.75 -7.90
N SER A 47 5.01 7.52 -8.74
CA SER A 47 4.46 8.84 -8.39
C SER A 47 2.94 8.81 -8.35
N ILE A 48 2.35 9.53 -7.40
CA ILE A 48 0.91 9.64 -7.21
C ILE A 48 0.45 11.05 -7.56
N ILE A 49 -0.46 11.14 -8.52
CA ILE A 49 -1.15 12.37 -8.90
C ILE A 49 -2.32 12.58 -7.93
N LYS A 50 -2.32 13.69 -7.23
CA LYS A 50 -3.41 14.08 -6.32
C LYS A 50 -4.56 14.67 -7.11
N ARG A 51 -5.76 14.69 -6.51
CA ARG A 51 -6.93 15.39 -7.06
C ARG A 51 -6.67 16.88 -7.35
N SER A 52 -5.73 17.51 -6.64
CA SER A 52 -5.29 18.89 -6.88
C SER A 52 -4.40 19.06 -8.11
N GLY A 53 -3.96 17.98 -8.76
CA GLY A 53 -2.96 17.96 -9.83
C GLY A 53 -1.50 17.94 -9.33
N ALA A 54 -1.27 18.00 -8.02
CA ALA A 54 0.08 17.88 -7.46
C ALA A 54 0.56 16.42 -7.50
N THR A 55 1.85 16.21 -7.79
CA THR A 55 2.46 14.88 -7.81
C THR A 55 3.38 14.69 -6.61
N GLU A 56 3.32 13.51 -5.99
CA GLU A 56 4.23 13.12 -4.92
C GLU A 56 4.65 11.65 -5.04
N PRO A 57 5.81 11.23 -4.49
CA PRO A 57 6.18 9.82 -4.46
C PRO A 57 5.16 8.97 -3.68
N PHE A 58 4.91 7.75 -4.15
CA PHE A 58 4.13 6.76 -3.42
C PHE A 58 4.77 6.47 -2.05
N SER A 59 3.92 6.31 -1.03
CA SER A 59 4.35 6.06 0.35
C SER A 59 3.44 5.00 0.99
N ARG A 60 4.04 3.88 1.40
CA ARG A 60 3.34 2.83 2.18
C ARG A 60 2.76 3.39 3.47
N GLU A 61 3.45 4.33 4.13
CA GLU A 61 2.96 4.95 5.36
C GLU A 61 1.61 5.66 5.16
N LYS A 62 1.42 6.33 4.02
CA LYS A 62 0.14 6.97 3.71
C LYS A 62 -0.98 5.96 3.47
N VAL A 63 -0.66 4.79 2.90
CA VAL A 63 -1.60 3.67 2.78
C VAL A 63 -1.99 3.17 4.18
N LEU A 64 -1.00 2.91 5.04
CA LEU A 64 -1.23 2.46 6.41
C LEU A 64 -2.15 3.41 7.18
N VAL A 65 -1.85 4.72 7.17
CA VAL A 65 -2.67 5.74 7.84
C VAL A 65 -4.11 5.73 7.31
N GLY A 66 -4.29 5.61 5.99
CA GLY A 66 -5.61 5.55 5.36
C GLY A 66 -6.42 4.33 5.77
N VAL A 67 -5.80 3.15 5.78
CA VAL A 67 -6.45 1.87 6.10
C VAL A 67 -6.72 1.72 7.59
N ARG A 68 -5.81 2.19 8.45
CA ARG A 68 -5.93 2.08 9.92
C ARG A 68 -7.23 2.67 10.43
N LYS A 69 -7.74 3.74 9.81
CA LYS A 69 -9.03 4.35 10.14
C LYS A 69 -10.21 3.40 9.90
N ALA A 70 -10.19 2.65 8.80
CA ALA A 70 -11.25 1.67 8.50
C ALA A 70 -11.20 0.45 9.44
N CYS A 71 -10.00 0.05 9.86
CA CYS A 71 -9.77 -1.08 10.76
C CYS A 71 -9.99 -0.77 12.26
N GLN A 72 -10.36 0.47 12.64
CA GLN A 72 -10.56 0.82 14.04
C GLN A 72 -11.63 -0.07 14.73
N GLY A 73 -11.23 -0.76 15.80
CA GLY A 73 -12.08 -1.66 16.56
C GLY A 73 -12.28 -3.05 15.93
N ARG A 74 -11.52 -3.38 14.87
CA ARG A 74 -11.52 -4.69 14.21
C ARG A 74 -10.33 -5.54 14.70
N PRO A 75 -10.43 -6.88 14.64
CA PRO A 75 -9.35 -7.79 15.01
C PRO A 75 -8.30 -7.88 13.88
N VAL A 76 -7.63 -6.76 13.58
CA VAL A 76 -6.61 -6.67 12.53
C VAL A 76 -5.30 -6.21 13.14
N ASN A 77 -4.22 -6.95 12.87
CA ASN A 77 -2.90 -6.68 13.45
C ASN A 77 -2.13 -5.67 12.60
N GLU A 78 -1.16 -4.98 13.21
CA GLU A 78 -0.36 -3.99 12.49
C GLU A 78 0.50 -4.63 11.38
N ASP A 79 1.02 -5.84 11.61
CA ASP A 79 1.81 -6.58 10.61
C ASP A 79 0.98 -6.92 9.36
N ASP A 80 -0.31 -7.22 9.54
CA ASP A 80 -1.23 -7.49 8.43
C ASP A 80 -1.48 -6.22 7.58
N LEU A 81 -1.52 -5.04 8.22
CA LEU A 81 -1.61 -3.76 7.52
C LEU A 81 -0.34 -3.45 6.71
N VAL A 82 0.83 -3.78 7.25
CA VAL A 82 2.11 -3.63 6.54
C VAL A 82 2.14 -4.53 5.31
N LEU A 83 1.72 -5.80 5.44
CA LEU A 83 1.62 -6.72 4.31
C LEU A 83 0.60 -6.23 3.27
N LEU A 84 -0.55 -5.71 3.71
CA LEU A 84 -1.53 -5.09 2.82
C LEU A 84 -0.93 -3.93 2.04
N ALA A 85 -0.21 -3.01 2.71
CA ALA A 85 0.41 -1.86 2.05
C ALA A 85 1.48 -2.30 1.02
N GLN A 86 2.21 -3.37 1.30
CA GLN A 86 3.13 -3.99 0.34
C GLN A 86 2.37 -4.53 -0.88
N ARG A 87 1.32 -5.33 -0.68
CA ARG A 87 0.50 -5.87 -1.78
C ARG A 87 -0.11 -4.78 -2.65
N VAL A 88 -0.51 -3.66 -2.05
CA VAL A 88 -1.00 -2.48 -2.77
C VAL A 88 0.11 -1.92 -3.66
N GLU A 89 1.32 -1.73 -3.14
CA GLU A 89 2.42 -1.25 -3.97
C GLU A 89 2.75 -2.21 -5.12
N GLU A 90 2.82 -3.49 -4.85
CA GLU A 90 3.07 -4.52 -5.88
C GLU A 90 2.01 -4.48 -6.97
N ALA A 91 0.72 -4.38 -6.61
CA ALA A 91 -0.37 -4.25 -7.56
C ALA A 91 -0.26 -2.97 -8.41
N LEU A 92 0.10 -1.85 -7.78
CA LEU A 92 0.29 -0.57 -8.46
C LEU A 92 1.49 -0.60 -9.42
N ARG A 93 2.61 -1.19 -9.01
CA ARG A 93 3.79 -1.29 -9.89
C ARG A 93 3.57 -2.30 -11.02
N GLY A 94 2.80 -3.36 -10.78
CA GLY A 94 2.42 -4.34 -11.78
C GLY A 94 1.61 -3.76 -12.95
N THR A 95 1.03 -2.56 -12.83
CA THR A 95 0.40 -1.85 -13.96
C THR A 95 1.43 -1.34 -14.98
N GLY A 96 2.70 -1.21 -14.57
CA GLY A 96 3.78 -0.65 -15.38
C GLY A 96 3.72 0.87 -15.54
N GLN A 97 2.79 1.56 -14.86
CA GLN A 97 2.66 3.01 -14.91
C GLN A 97 3.64 3.70 -13.94
N ALA A 98 4.28 4.77 -14.41
CA ALA A 98 5.17 5.58 -13.56
C ALA A 98 4.40 6.57 -12.67
N GLU A 99 3.21 6.97 -13.12
CA GLU A 99 2.33 7.91 -12.44
C GLU A 99 0.93 7.30 -12.33
N ILE A 100 0.35 7.35 -11.14
CA ILE A 100 -0.96 6.78 -10.82
C ILE A 100 -1.83 7.80 -10.10
N GLU A 101 -3.11 7.86 -10.45
CA GLU A 101 -4.07 8.73 -9.78
C GLU A 101 -4.33 8.28 -8.34
N ALA A 102 -4.45 9.22 -7.41
CA ALA A 102 -4.69 8.90 -5.99
C ALA A 102 -5.97 8.09 -5.77
N GLN A 103 -6.97 8.24 -6.65
CA GLN A 103 -8.18 7.43 -6.62
C GLN A 103 -7.90 5.95 -6.90
N GLU A 104 -7.01 5.64 -7.85
CA GLU A 104 -6.64 4.27 -8.20
C GLU A 104 -5.89 3.60 -7.05
N VAL A 105 -5.06 4.34 -6.29
CA VAL A 105 -4.45 3.84 -5.05
C VAL A 105 -5.51 3.40 -4.04
N GLY A 106 -6.56 4.22 -3.85
CA GLY A 106 -7.69 3.87 -2.99
C GLY A 106 -8.43 2.62 -3.46
N MET A 107 -8.61 2.47 -4.78
CA MET A 107 -9.24 1.27 -5.33
C MET A 107 -8.35 0.02 -5.19
N ALA A 108 -7.03 0.15 -5.32
CA ALA A 108 -6.09 -0.96 -5.16
C ALA A 108 -6.05 -1.51 -3.72
N ILE A 109 -6.42 -0.70 -2.72
CA ILE A 109 -6.53 -1.11 -1.31
C ILE A 109 -7.72 -2.05 -1.07
N LEU A 110 -8.79 -1.92 -1.85
CA LEU A 110 -10.04 -2.64 -1.63
C LEU A 110 -9.87 -4.16 -1.68
N ALA A 111 -9.17 -4.68 -2.68
CA ALA A 111 -8.98 -6.13 -2.83
C ALA A 111 -8.27 -6.79 -1.64
N PRO A 112 -7.06 -6.36 -1.22
CA PRO A 112 -6.39 -6.96 -0.07
C PRO A 112 -7.10 -6.64 1.25
N LEU A 113 -7.78 -5.50 1.38
CA LEU A 113 -8.57 -5.19 2.58
C LEU A 113 -9.80 -6.09 2.72
N ARG A 114 -10.44 -6.46 1.61
CA ARG A 114 -11.58 -7.40 1.59
C ARG A 114 -11.19 -8.79 2.07
N GLU A 115 -9.97 -9.21 1.77
CA GLU A 115 -9.43 -10.47 2.27
C GLU A 115 -9.13 -10.37 3.76
N LEU A 116 -8.61 -9.23 4.20
CA LEU A 116 -8.23 -9.03 5.60
C LEU A 116 -9.44 -8.92 6.55
N ASP A 117 -10.42 -8.08 6.21
CA ASP A 117 -11.63 -7.89 7.02
C ASP A 117 -12.77 -7.25 6.20
N GLU A 118 -13.88 -7.97 6.03
CA GLU A 118 -15.03 -7.53 5.21
C GLU A 118 -15.70 -6.25 5.74
N VAL A 119 -15.69 -6.04 7.06
CA VAL A 119 -16.31 -4.85 7.67
C VAL A 119 -15.42 -3.62 7.48
N ALA A 120 -14.11 -3.74 7.67
CA ALA A 120 -13.13 -2.70 7.36
C ALA A 120 -13.18 -2.35 5.87
N TYR A 121 -13.29 -3.37 5.00
CA TYR A 121 -13.53 -3.19 3.58
C TYR A 121 -14.77 -2.33 3.31
N LEU A 122 -15.94 -2.67 3.87
CA LEU A 122 -17.17 -1.90 3.64
C LEU A 122 -17.04 -0.44 4.13
N ARG A 123 -16.39 -0.22 5.29
CA ARG A 123 -16.14 1.12 5.83
C ARG A 123 -15.20 1.94 4.94
N TYR A 124 -14.23 1.30 4.31
CA TYR A 124 -13.31 1.94 3.39
C TYR A 124 -13.98 2.20 2.03
N ALA A 125 -14.67 1.20 1.48
CA ALA A 125 -15.38 1.24 0.22
C ALA A 125 -16.43 2.33 0.18
N SER A 126 -17.16 2.58 1.27
CA SER A 126 -18.20 3.62 1.32
C SER A 126 -17.65 5.02 1.01
N VAL A 127 -16.40 5.30 1.38
CA VAL A 127 -15.75 6.58 1.08
C VAL A 127 -15.23 6.61 -0.35
N TYR A 128 -14.49 5.57 -0.76
CA TYR A 128 -13.78 5.59 -2.05
C TYR A 128 -14.66 5.27 -3.25
N ARG A 129 -15.75 4.52 -3.07
CA ARG A 129 -16.81 4.30 -4.07
C ARG A 129 -17.96 5.30 -3.93
N ASN A 130 -17.86 6.25 -3.00
CA ASN A 130 -18.82 7.34 -2.80
C ASN A 130 -20.26 6.83 -2.61
N PHE A 131 -20.46 5.91 -1.66
CA PHE A 131 -21.79 5.42 -1.32
C PHE A 131 -22.64 6.59 -0.82
N ALA A 132 -23.83 6.74 -1.41
CA ALA A 132 -24.76 7.83 -1.12
C ALA A 132 -26.08 7.33 -0.52
N SER A 133 -26.31 6.01 -0.54
CA SER A 133 -27.59 5.40 -0.22
C SER A 133 -27.43 4.07 0.54
N LEU A 134 -28.52 3.57 1.15
CA LEU A 134 -28.51 2.25 1.78
C LEU A 134 -28.40 1.15 0.72
N GLU A 135 -28.99 1.38 -0.45
CA GLU A 135 -28.96 0.51 -1.61
C GLU A 135 -27.52 0.24 -2.09
N ASP A 136 -26.62 1.23 -2.00
CA ASP A 136 -25.19 1.03 -2.30
C ASP A 136 -24.54 0.02 -1.35
N PHE A 137 -24.87 0.09 -0.07
CA PHE A 137 -24.40 -0.89 0.91
C PHE A 137 -24.98 -2.27 0.65
N GLU A 138 -26.27 -2.36 0.36
CA GLU A 138 -26.94 -3.63 0.05
C GLU A 138 -26.30 -4.31 -1.17
N GLY A 139 -26.04 -3.54 -2.23
CA GLY A 139 -25.36 -4.02 -3.43
C GLY A 139 -23.96 -4.55 -3.14
N GLU A 140 -23.17 -3.81 -2.36
CA GLU A 140 -21.82 -4.25 -1.99
C GLU A 140 -21.83 -5.49 -1.08
N ILE A 141 -22.74 -5.55 -0.11
CA ILE A 141 -22.91 -6.72 0.76
C ILE A 141 -23.34 -7.94 -0.06
N ALA A 142 -24.21 -7.78 -1.06
CA ALA A 142 -24.60 -8.85 -1.96
C ALA A 142 -23.40 -9.38 -2.76
N LEU A 143 -22.53 -8.49 -3.25
CA LEU A 143 -21.27 -8.85 -3.91
C LEU A 143 -20.33 -9.64 -3.00
N LEU A 144 -20.17 -9.21 -1.75
CA LEU A 144 -19.34 -9.91 -0.76
C LEU A 144 -19.84 -11.33 -0.49
N ARG A 145 -21.16 -11.51 -0.37
CA ARG A 145 -21.78 -12.83 -0.17
C ARG A 145 -21.62 -13.76 -1.37
N ALA A 146 -21.66 -13.21 -2.59
CA ALA A 146 -21.52 -13.99 -3.82
C ALA A 146 -20.07 -14.40 -4.11
N LEU A 147 -19.10 -13.60 -3.67
CA LEU A 147 -17.66 -13.81 -3.86
C LEU A 147 -16.94 -13.76 -2.51
N PRO A 148 -17.13 -14.77 -1.64
CA PRO A 148 -16.48 -14.80 -0.33
C PRO A 148 -14.96 -14.78 -0.50
N SER A 149 -14.30 -13.86 0.19
CA SER A 149 -12.85 -13.87 0.32
C SER A 149 -12.43 -15.16 1.02
N ASN A 150 -11.42 -15.86 0.51
CA ASN A 150 -11.02 -17.19 1.00
C ASN A 150 -10.27 -17.16 2.35
N VAL A 151 -10.74 -16.35 3.31
CA VAL A 151 -10.19 -16.24 4.65
C VAL A 151 -11.14 -16.94 5.61
N GLN A 152 -10.86 -18.22 5.85
CA GLN A 152 -11.30 -18.85 7.09
C GLN A 152 -10.62 -18.08 8.23
N THR A 153 -11.39 -17.25 8.92
CA THR A 153 -11.00 -16.70 10.21
C THR A 153 -10.60 -17.86 11.12
N ALA A 154 -9.31 -17.99 11.40
CA ALA A 154 -8.83 -18.83 12.48
C ALA A 154 -9.40 -18.25 13.78
N ASP A 155 -10.46 -18.91 14.26
CA ASP A 155 -11.04 -18.72 15.58
C ASP A 155 -9.91 -18.85 16.62
N THR A 156 -9.38 -17.73 17.07
CA THR A 156 -8.48 -17.72 18.23
C THR A 156 -9.37 -17.55 19.45
N PRO A 157 -9.52 -18.55 20.32
CA PRO A 157 -10.33 -18.40 21.52
C PRO A 157 -9.71 -17.31 22.39
N ARG A 158 -10.47 -16.25 22.66
CA ARG A 158 -10.12 -15.23 23.65
C ARG A 158 -9.96 -15.91 25.00
N ALA A 159 -8.75 -15.94 25.52
CA ALA A 159 -8.49 -16.28 26.91
C ALA A 159 -9.05 -15.18 27.80
N ASP A 160 -10.19 -15.47 28.42
CA ASP A 160 -10.79 -14.72 29.52
C ASP A 160 -10.28 -15.32 30.84
N ALA A 161 -9.67 -14.49 31.70
CA ALA A 161 -9.35 -14.67 33.14
C ALA A 161 -8.01 -13.97 33.45
N SER A 162 -7.83 -13.16 34.48
CA SER A 162 -8.61 -13.00 35.70
C SER A 162 -8.24 -11.68 36.38
N ARG A 163 -9.31 -10.99 36.78
CA ARG A 163 -9.33 -9.92 37.77
C ARG A 163 -9.05 -10.52 39.15
N GLU A 164 -7.88 -10.28 39.72
CA GLU A 164 -7.68 -10.42 41.17
C GLU A 164 -7.45 -9.05 41.81
N LYS A 165 -8.41 -8.71 42.66
CA LYS A 165 -8.33 -7.62 43.63
C LYS A 165 -7.40 -8.08 44.75
N ILE A 166 -6.40 -7.27 45.12
CA ILE A 166 -5.89 -7.25 46.49
C ILE A 166 -5.94 -5.82 47.00
N SER A 167 -6.98 -5.58 47.78
CA SER A 167 -7.08 -4.52 48.76
C SER A 167 -6.21 -4.87 49.97
N THR A 168 -5.26 -4.01 50.34
CA THR A 168 -4.91 -3.80 51.75
C THR A 168 -4.36 -2.39 51.96
N SER A 169 -5.07 -1.64 52.79
CA SER A 169 -4.68 -0.43 53.51
C SER A 169 -3.40 -0.59 54.32
N THR A 170 -2.62 0.48 54.53
CA THR A 170 -2.34 1.13 55.85
C THR A 170 -1.27 2.25 55.72
N ALA A 171 -1.75 3.50 55.88
CA ALA A 171 -1.21 4.69 56.58
C ALA A 171 0.26 5.20 56.48
N PRO A 172 0.50 6.50 56.82
CA PRO A 172 1.57 7.34 56.27
C PRO A 172 2.77 7.57 57.20
N SER A 173 3.89 8.07 56.66
CA SER A 173 4.93 8.74 57.47
C SER A 173 5.86 9.59 56.60
N ASN A 174 5.74 10.93 56.70
CA ASN A 174 6.84 11.92 56.58
C ASN A 174 6.25 13.35 56.57
N LYS A 175 6.13 13.98 57.74
CA LYS A 175 6.95 15.11 58.23
C LYS A 175 6.35 15.68 59.51
#